data_AF-A0A539DN30-F1
#
_entry.id   AF-A0A539DN30-F1
#
_cell.length_a   1.000
_cell.length_b   1.000
_cell.length_c   1.000
_cell.angle_alpha   90.00
_cell.angle_beta   90.00
_cell.angle_gamma   90.00
#
_symmetry.space_group_name_H-M   'P 1'
#
loop_
_entity.id
_entity.type
_entity.pdbx_description
1 polymer ?
#
loop_
_entity_poly.entity_id
_entity_poly.type
_entity_poly.pdbx_seq_one_letter_code
_entity_poly.pdbx_strand_id
1 'polypeptide(L)' 'DLNFRRNEEIGKLQALVKQIIEKVGKDEKYDLILFDGIAYANERIDLTDKILKRLQADMNQPTASERSPK' A
#
# COMPACT_ATOMS: atom_id res chain seq x y z
N ASP A 1 -13.90 21.52 11.67
CA ASP A 1 -14.11 20.74 10.44
C ASP A 1 -12.82 20.21 9.78
N LEU A 2 -11.70 20.96 9.76
CA LEU A 2 -10.46 20.53 9.09
C LEU A 2 -9.81 19.25 9.66
N ASN A 3 -9.83 19.07 10.98
CA ASN A 3 -9.24 17.88 11.62
C ASN A 3 -9.96 16.59 11.23
N PHE A 4 -11.28 16.64 11.03
CA PHE A 4 -12.08 15.48 10.67
C PHE A 4 -11.73 15.00 9.24
N ARG A 5 -11.73 15.93 8.28
CA ARG A 5 -11.35 15.65 6.88
C ARG A 5 -9.91 15.16 6.75
N ARG A 6 -8.98 15.70 7.53
CA ARG A 6 -7.58 15.25 7.54
C ARG A 6 -7.45 13.80 8.04
N ASN A 7 -8.18 13.45 9.09
CA ASN A 7 -8.16 12.09 9.64
C ASN A 7 -8.73 11.07 8.65
N GLU A 8 -9.76 11.43 7.88
CA GLU A 8 -10.31 10.56 6.83
C GLU A 8 -9.30 10.27 5.72
N GLU A 9 -8.60 11.29 5.22
CA GLU A 9 -7.60 11.10 4.15
C GLU A 9 -6.39 10.28 4.63
N ILE A 10 -5.95 10.49 5.87
CA ILE A 10 -4.91 9.65 6.50
C ILE A 10 -5.38 8.19 6.59
N GLY A 11 -6.63 7.96 7.02
CA GLY A 11 -7.20 6.63 7.11
C GLY A 11 -7.29 5.91 5.75
N LYS A 12 -7.68 6.63 4.70
CA LYS A 12 -7.70 6.11 3.33
C LYS A 12 -6.30 5.71 2.85
N LEU A 13 -5.29 6.53 3.11
CA LEU A 13 -3.91 6.22 2.77
C LEU A 13 -3.42 4.96 3.49
N GLN A 14 -3.68 4.85 4.79
CA GLN A 14 -3.32 3.66 5.57
C GLN A 14 -4.00 2.39 5.03
N ALA A 15 -5.29 2.48 4.66
CA ALA A 15 -6.02 1.37 4.06
C ALA A 15 -5.39 0.94 2.72
N LEU A 16 -5.03 1.90 1.87
CA LEU A 16 -4.39 1.64 0.59
C LEU A 16 -3.02 0.95 0.78
N VAL A 17 -2.19 1.44 1.71
CA VAL A 17 -0.91 0.82 2.02
C VAL A 17 -1.10 -0.64 2.46
N LYS A 18 -2.06 -0.90 3.36
CA LYS A 18 -2.37 -2.26 3.81
C LYS A 18 -2.76 -3.18 2.66
N GLN A 19 -3.64 -2.73 1.75
CA GLN A 19 -4.05 -3.52 0.59
C GLN A 19 -2.87 -3.89 -0.31
N ILE A 20 -1.92 -2.96 -0.49
CA ILE A 20 -0.75 -3.21 -1.32
C ILE A 20 0.21 -4.19 -0.65
N ILE A 21 0.41 -4.10 0.65
CA ILE A 21 1.19 -5.08 1.41
C ILE A 21 0.58 -6.47 1.25
N GLU A 22 -0.74 -6.61 1.38
CA GLU A 22 -1.43 -7.89 1.17
C GLU A 22 -1.28 -8.42 -0.26
N LYS A 23 -1.37 -7.55 -1.27
CA LYS A 23 -1.20 -7.89 -2.69
C LYS A 23 0.22 -8.37 -2.97
N VAL A 24 1.23 -7.64 -2.48
CA VAL A 24 2.65 -8.03 -2.62
C VAL A 24 2.92 -9.34 -1.87
N GLY A 25 2.37 -9.50 -0.67
CA GLY A 25 2.44 -10.75 0.10
C GLY A 25 1.94 -11.96 -0.69
N LYS A 26 0.77 -11.83 -1.34
CA LYS A 26 0.18 -12.89 -2.16
C LYS A 26 0.94 -13.13 -3.47
N ASP A 27 1.26 -12.07 -4.20
CA ASP A 27 1.91 -12.13 -5.51
C ASP A 27 3.30 -12.80 -5.39
N GLU A 28 4.02 -12.49 -4.32
CA GLU A 28 5.39 -12.98 -4.10
C GLU A 28 5.47 -14.15 -3.11
N LYS A 29 4.34 -14.63 -2.61
CA LYS A 29 4.22 -15.79 -1.73
C LYS A 29 5.00 -15.63 -0.41
N TYR A 30 4.91 -14.45 0.19
CA TYR A 30 5.38 -14.23 1.55
C TYR A 30 4.39 -14.79 2.56
N ASP A 31 4.90 -15.54 3.54
CA ASP A 31 4.09 -16.04 4.65
C ASP A 31 3.84 -14.96 5.72
N LEU A 32 4.76 -13.99 5.85
CA LEU A 32 4.68 -12.92 6.82
C LEU A 32 5.43 -11.67 6.33
N ILE A 33 4.80 -10.51 6.50
CA ILE A 33 5.44 -9.20 6.32
C ILE A 33 5.34 -8.46 7.66
N LEU A 34 6.49 -8.03 8.18
CA LEU A 34 6.57 -7.26 9.41
C LEU A 34 6.81 -5.79 9.07
N PHE A 35 6.08 -4.91 9.73
CA PHE A 35 6.28 -3.48 9.68
C PHE A 35 6.07 -2.92 11.09
N ASP A 36 6.82 -1.86 11.42
CA ASP A 36 6.83 -1.24 12.75
C ASP A 36 7.36 -2.16 13.88
N GLY A 37 7.94 -1.59 14.93
CA GLY A 37 8.48 -2.35 16.07
C GLY A 37 9.70 -3.25 15.77
N ILE A 38 10.32 -3.12 14.60
CA ILE A 38 11.55 -3.84 14.23
C ILE A 38 12.77 -3.05 14.72
N ALA A 39 13.57 -3.63 15.63
CA ALA A 39 14.79 -2.98 16.13
C ALA A 39 15.94 -3.01 15.12
N TYR A 40 15.98 -4.03 14.24
CA TYR A 40 16.96 -4.18 13.17
C TYR A 40 16.43 -5.12 12.09
N ALA A 41 16.55 -4.70 10.83
CA ALA A 41 16.37 -5.55 9.65
C ALA A 41 17.52 -5.28 8.67
N ASN A 42 17.97 -6.32 7.97
CA ASN A 42 18.95 -6.11 6.90
C ASN A 42 18.26 -5.62 5.62
N GLU A 43 19.01 -4.94 4.75
CA GLU A 43 18.47 -4.41 3.49
C GLU A 43 17.98 -5.51 2.53
N ARG A 44 18.52 -6.73 2.63
CA ARG A 44 18.14 -7.86 1.77
C ARG A 44 16.71 -8.34 2.01
N ILE A 45 16.14 -8.03 3.16
CA ILE A 45 14.75 -8.36 3.52
C ILE A 45 13.84 -7.13 3.51
N ASP A 46 14.36 -5.95 3.20
CA ASP A 46 13.57 -4.71 3.15
C ASP A 46 12.68 -4.70 1.91
N LEU A 47 11.38 -4.54 2.12
CA LEU A 47 10.36 -4.51 1.07
C LEU A 47 9.87 -3.09 0.78
N THR A 48 10.34 -2.07 1.50
CA THR A 48 9.82 -0.69 1.46
C THR A 48 9.78 -0.14 0.05
N ASP A 49 10.89 -0.20 -0.69
CA ASP A 49 10.98 0.29 -2.06
C ASP A 49 10.00 -0.41 -3.01
N LYS A 50 9.79 -1.70 -2.80
CA LYS A 50 8.88 -2.51 -3.61
C LYS A 50 7.42 -2.10 -3.35
N ILE A 51 7.05 -1.95 -2.07
CA ILE A 51 5.73 -1.47 -1.68
C ILE A 51 5.49 -0.07 -2.25
N LEU A 52 6.47 0.84 -2.15
CA LEU A 52 6.37 2.20 -2.69
C LEU A 52 6.18 2.22 -4.22
N LYS A 53 6.92 1.39 -4.96
CA LYS A 53 6.74 1.23 -6.41
C LYS A 53 5.34 0.72 -6.77
N ARG A 54 4.83 -0.27 -6.03
CA ARG A 54 3.48 -0.80 -6.26
C ARG A 54 2.40 0.23 -5.92
N LEU A 55 2.61 1.01 -4.86
CA LEU A 55 1.75 2.13 -4.48
C LEU A 55 1.66 3.19 -5.56
N GLN A 56 2.79 3.64 -6.10
CA GLN A 56 2.82 4.59 -7.21
C GLN A 56 2.15 4.03 -8.46
N ALA A 57 2.36 2.75 -8.77
CA ALA A 57 1.74 2.10 -9.92
C ALA A 57 0.22 1.98 -9.78
N ASP A 58 -0.29 1.60 -8.60
CA ASP A 58 -1.73 1.48 -8.35
C ASP A 58 -2.42 2.86 -8.27
N MET A 59 -1.73 3.92 -7.78
CA MET A 59 -2.24 5.30 -7.79
C MET A 59 -2.26 5.94 -9.19
N ASN A 60 -1.33 5.55 -10.06
CA ASN A 60 -1.24 6.06 -11.44
C ASN A 60 -2.08 5.26 -12.44
N GLN A 61 -2.78 4.21 -11.99
CA GLN A 61 -3.75 3.53 -12.86
C GLN A 61 -5.08 4.27 -12.85
N PRO A 62 -5.65 4.61 -14.03
CA PRO A 62 -7.03 5.06 -14.11
C PRO A 62 -7.89 3.96 -13.51
N THR A 63 -8.67 4.29 -12.48
CA THR A 63 -9.56 3.33 -11.84
C THR A 63 -10.43 2.70 -12.93
N ALA A 64 -10.44 1.36 -13.00
CA ALA A 64 -11.21 0.62 -14.01
C ALA A 64 -12.73 0.83 -13.91
N SER A 65 -13.20 1.73 -13.04
CA SER A 65 -14.60 2.14 -12.90
C SER A 65 -15.04 3.19 -13.94
N GLU A 66 -14.14 3.75 -14.76
CA GLU A 66 -14.50 4.63 -15.89
C GLU A 66 -14.56 3.92 -17.25
N ARG A 67 -14.28 2.61 -17.32
CA ARG A 67 -14.35 1.83 -18.58
C ARG A 67 -15.62 0.99 -18.68
N SER A 68 -16.78 1.62 -18.50
CA SER A 68 -18.03 1.10 -19.09
C SER A 68 -18.27 1.82 -20.42
N PRO A 69 -18.02 1.18 -21.58
CA PRO A 69 -18.48 1.70 -22.85
C PRO A 69 -19.95 1.31 -23.05
N LYS A 70 -20.81 2.36 -23.07
CA LYS A 70 -22.21 2.41 -23.52
C LYS A 70 -23.24 1.47 -22.88
#